data_AF-A0A842Y9W6-F1
#
_entry.id   AF-A0A842Y9W6-F1
#
_cell.length_a   1.000
_cell.length_b   1.000
_cell.length_c   1.000
_cell.angle_alpha   90.00
_cell.angle_beta   90.00
_cell.angle_gamma   90.00
#
_symmetry.space_group_name_H-M   'P 1'
#
loop_
_entity.id
_entity.type
_entity.pdbx_description
1 polymer ?
#
loop_
_entity_poly.entity_id
_entity_poly.type
_entity_poly.pdbx_seq_one_letter_code
_entity_poly.pdbx_strand_id
1 'polypeptide(L)'
;MFIWLPYPIDSALEGFLTSAIRVNVIFFLPAVGLGLWFSKGYNLRSRRNWFMFLYYPISLVFMIDYTTGILSSIPNAFGEGITWIQNFIRGDYTLLFYGYAALLFMAAMILIPQYPSGKVHRFVQRIGRASYHILLFQIFYMSIVYYAISIDASVMHEIPDFALILGWPSDLLYIPFYLINLTICVGGGLLWVEAEKRAASREKPWYQHV
;
A
#
# COMPACT_ATOMS: atom_id res chain seq x y z
N MET A 1 -21.79 -3.48 5.56
CA MET A 1 -22.51 -4.03 4.40
C MET A 1 -21.48 -4.37 3.32
N PHE A 2 -21.26 -5.65 3.00
CA PHE A 2 -20.49 -6.07 1.82
C PHE A 2 -21.17 -5.48 0.57
N ILE A 3 -20.42 -5.17 -0.49
CA ILE A 3 -21.04 -4.92 -1.80
C ILE A 3 -21.61 -6.28 -2.23
N TRP A 4 -22.83 -6.55 -1.80
CA TRP A 4 -23.72 -7.50 -2.40
C TRP A 4 -24.00 -6.95 -3.80
N LEU A 5 -23.21 -7.39 -4.78
CA LEU A 5 -23.81 -7.72 -6.05
C LEU A 5 -24.84 -8.82 -5.72
N PRO A 6 -26.13 -8.64 -6.02
CA PRO A 6 -27.13 -9.67 -5.78
C PRO A 6 -26.94 -10.75 -6.84
N TYR A 7 -25.89 -11.55 -6.67
CA TYR A 7 -25.64 -12.72 -7.49
C TYR A 7 -25.01 -13.78 -6.58
N PRO A 8 -25.59 -14.98 -6.50
CA PRO A 8 -24.89 -16.08 -5.84
C PRO A 8 -23.57 -16.27 -6.57
N ILE A 9 -22.45 -16.26 -5.84
CA ILE A 9 -21.13 -16.57 -6.41
C ILE A 9 -21.13 -18.08 -6.63
N ASP A 10 -21.61 -18.51 -7.79
CA ASP A 10 -21.79 -19.93 -8.12
C ASP A 10 -20.46 -20.61 -8.49
N SER A 11 -19.35 -19.87 -8.59
CA SER A 11 -18.04 -20.47 -8.85
C SER A 11 -16.85 -19.69 -8.25
N ALA A 12 -15.86 -20.45 -7.77
CA ALA A 12 -14.57 -19.91 -7.30
C ALA A 12 -13.85 -19.02 -8.34
N LEU A 13 -14.17 -19.20 -9.62
CA LEU A 13 -13.63 -18.40 -10.72
C LEU A 13 -14.14 -16.95 -10.69
N GLU A 14 -15.40 -16.71 -10.35
CA GLU A 14 -15.94 -15.34 -10.26
C GLU A 14 -15.41 -14.59 -9.04
N GLY A 15 -15.23 -15.30 -7.92
CA GLY A 15 -14.54 -14.80 -6.74
C GLY A 15 -13.09 -14.42 -7.05
N PHE A 16 -12.36 -15.32 -7.74
CA PHE A 16 -11.02 -15.06 -8.23
C PHE A 16 -10.95 -13.85 -9.16
N LEU A 17 -11.82 -13.76 -10.17
CA LEU A 17 -11.83 -12.64 -11.12
C LEU A 17 -12.14 -11.31 -10.42
N THR A 18 -13.11 -11.30 -9.51
CA THR A 18 -13.47 -10.09 -8.74
C THR A 18 -12.31 -9.64 -7.84
N SER A 19 -11.66 -10.57 -7.13
CA SER A 19 -10.49 -10.28 -6.29
C SER A 19 -9.30 -9.85 -7.15
N ALA A 20 -8.98 -10.56 -8.23
CA ALA A 20 -7.90 -10.24 -9.15
C ALA A 20 -8.08 -8.87 -9.82
N ILE A 21 -9.32 -8.43 -10.06
CA ILE A 21 -9.63 -7.08 -10.49
C ILE A 21 -9.42 -6.10 -9.31
N ARG A 22 -9.96 -6.36 -8.12
CA ARG A 22 -9.86 -5.45 -6.96
C ARG A 22 -8.43 -5.23 -6.44
N VAL A 23 -7.57 -6.25 -6.48
CA VAL A 23 -6.14 -6.14 -6.13
C VAL A 23 -5.26 -5.84 -7.33
N ASN A 24 -5.85 -5.57 -8.51
CA ASN A 24 -5.08 -5.27 -9.71
C ASN A 24 -4.33 -3.94 -9.57
N VAL A 25 -3.10 -3.91 -10.07
CA VAL A 25 -2.27 -2.69 -10.18
C VAL A 25 -3.01 -1.53 -10.87
N ILE A 26 -4.00 -1.82 -11.72
CA ILE A 26 -4.85 -0.81 -12.36
C ILE A 26 -5.54 0.10 -11.34
N PHE A 27 -5.98 -0.43 -10.19
CA PHE A 27 -6.58 0.39 -9.13
C PHE A 27 -5.54 1.28 -8.43
N PHE A 28 -4.26 0.92 -8.47
CA PHE A 28 -3.15 1.73 -7.98
C PHE A 28 -2.62 2.75 -9.00
N LEU A 29 -3.09 2.73 -10.26
CA LEU A 29 -2.66 3.69 -11.29
C LEU A 29 -2.84 5.15 -10.88
N PRO A 30 -3.89 5.57 -10.15
CA PRO A 30 -3.98 6.91 -9.61
C PRO A 30 -2.81 7.27 -8.68
N ALA A 31 -2.40 6.35 -7.79
CA ALA A 31 -1.24 6.56 -6.93
C ALA A 31 0.07 6.62 -7.72
N VAL A 32 0.24 5.73 -8.70
CA VAL A 32 1.40 5.75 -9.61
C VAL A 32 1.43 7.07 -10.39
N GLY A 33 0.29 7.52 -10.90
CA GLY A 33 0.13 8.78 -11.62
C GLY A 33 0.48 9.99 -10.76
N LEU A 34 0.02 10.03 -9.51
CA LEU A 34 0.39 11.05 -8.53
C LEU A 34 1.89 11.01 -8.23
N GLY A 35 2.48 9.83 -8.05
CA GLY A 35 3.92 9.66 -7.85
C GLY A 35 4.74 10.19 -9.02
N LEU A 36 4.36 9.86 -10.25
CA LEU A 36 4.99 10.38 -11.47
C LEU A 36 4.79 11.90 -11.60
N TRP A 37 3.63 12.43 -11.20
CA TRP A 37 3.37 13.87 -11.19
C TRP A 37 4.31 14.60 -10.22
N PHE A 38 4.48 14.08 -9.00
CA PHE A 38 5.36 14.67 -7.99
C PHE A 38 6.85 14.48 -8.30
N SER A 39 7.22 13.48 -9.12
CA SER A 39 8.61 13.33 -9.58
C SER A 39 9.14 14.57 -10.31
N LYS A 40 8.25 15.33 -10.97
CA LYS A 40 8.58 16.58 -11.65
C LYS A 40 8.67 17.77 -10.69
N GLY A 41 8.48 17.57 -9.38
CA GLY A 41 8.57 18.59 -8.32
C GLY A 41 7.45 18.49 -7.28
N TYR A 42 7.84 18.61 -6.02
CA TYR A 42 6.99 18.37 -4.85
C TYR A 42 6.62 19.67 -4.09
N ASN A 43 6.93 20.86 -4.65
CA ASN A 43 6.59 22.13 -4.01
C ASN A 43 5.07 22.36 -3.99
N LEU A 44 4.47 22.36 -2.81
CA LEU A 44 3.02 22.54 -2.59
C LEU A 44 2.49 23.90 -3.04
N ARG A 45 3.32 24.95 -2.99
CA ARG A 45 2.92 26.30 -3.41
C ARG A 45 3.02 26.52 -4.92
N SER A 46 3.53 25.55 -5.68
CA SER A 46 3.56 25.65 -7.13
C SER A 46 2.14 25.56 -7.70
N ARG A 47 1.82 26.37 -8.73
CA ARG A 47 0.51 26.34 -9.40
C ARG A 47 0.12 24.94 -9.86
N ARG A 48 1.11 24.12 -10.26
CA ARG A 48 0.92 22.73 -10.69
C ARG A 48 0.34 21.85 -9.58
N ASN A 49 0.74 22.09 -8.32
CA ASN A 49 0.36 21.25 -7.18
C ASN A 49 -0.78 21.87 -6.36
N TRP A 50 -1.33 23.02 -6.78
CA TRP A 50 -2.41 23.71 -6.04
C TRP A 50 -3.65 22.83 -5.83
N PHE A 51 -4.00 21.99 -6.80
CA PHE A 51 -5.17 21.09 -6.68
C PHE A 51 -5.10 20.18 -5.46
N MET A 52 -3.90 19.92 -4.92
CA MET A 52 -3.69 19.12 -3.72
C MET A 52 -4.36 19.73 -2.48
N PHE A 53 -4.50 21.05 -2.41
CA PHE A 53 -5.22 21.73 -1.32
C PHE A 53 -6.73 21.46 -1.35
N LEU A 54 -7.30 21.15 -2.52
CA LEU A 54 -8.71 20.75 -2.65
C LEU A 54 -8.87 19.24 -2.55
N TYR A 55 -7.96 18.49 -3.14
CA TYR A 55 -8.01 17.03 -3.17
C TYR A 55 -7.75 16.40 -1.80
N TYR A 56 -6.84 16.96 -0.99
CA TYR A 56 -6.58 16.51 0.38
C TYR A 56 -7.84 16.54 1.27
N PRO A 57 -8.56 17.67 1.46
CA PRO A 57 -9.72 17.70 2.34
C PRO A 57 -10.84 16.80 1.85
N ILE A 58 -11.05 16.67 0.53
CA ILE A 58 -12.00 15.70 -0.02
C ILE A 58 -11.61 14.29 0.41
N SER A 59 -10.34 13.92 0.23
CA SER A 59 -9.84 12.60 0.61
C SER A 59 -10.01 12.33 2.12
N LEU A 60 -9.71 13.35 2.94
CA LEU A 60 -9.84 13.26 4.39
C LEU A 60 -11.31 13.07 4.82
N VAL A 61 -12.26 13.78 4.20
CA VAL A 61 -13.69 13.62 4.46
C VAL A 61 -14.16 12.20 4.16
N PHE A 62 -13.79 11.67 2.99
CA PHE A 62 -14.15 10.29 2.62
C PHE A 62 -13.51 9.26 3.54
N MET A 63 -12.26 9.46 3.98
CA MET A 63 -11.60 8.54 4.90
C MET A 63 -12.23 8.55 6.30
N ILE A 64 -12.57 9.74 6.82
CA ILE A 64 -13.25 9.88 8.11
C ILE A 64 -14.63 9.23 8.03
N ASP A 65 -15.40 9.53 6.99
CA ASP A 65 -16.73 8.96 6.83
C ASP A 65 -16.69 7.45 6.57
N TYR A 66 -15.68 6.94 5.87
CA TYR A 66 -15.48 5.50 5.69
C TYR A 66 -15.28 4.78 7.04
N THR A 67 -14.60 5.43 7.99
CA THR A 67 -14.33 4.87 9.31
C THR A 67 -15.51 5.05 10.28
N THR A 68 -16.17 6.21 10.22
CA THR A 68 -17.14 6.64 11.24
C THR A 68 -18.60 6.50 10.80
N GLY A 69 -18.84 6.42 9.50
CA GLY A 69 -20.17 6.38 8.91
C GLY A 69 -20.98 7.67 9.04
N ILE A 70 -20.40 8.80 9.45
CA ILE A 70 -21.15 10.02 9.82
C ILE A 70 -21.98 10.58 8.65
N LEU A 71 -21.42 10.71 7.46
CA LEU A 71 -22.08 11.23 6.26
C LEU A 71 -22.91 10.14 5.57
N SER A 72 -22.39 8.92 5.49
CA SER A 72 -23.10 7.77 4.90
C SER A 72 -24.36 7.37 5.67
N SER A 73 -24.42 7.65 6.98
CA SER A 73 -25.60 7.39 7.82
C SER A 73 -26.67 8.49 7.76
N ILE A 74 -26.45 9.58 7.02
CA ILE A 74 -27.44 10.66 6.87
C ILE A 74 -28.66 10.13 6.08
N PRO A 75 -29.90 10.30 6.56
CA PRO A 75 -31.07 9.84 5.85
C PRO A 75 -31.22 10.48 4.46
N ASN A 76 -31.97 9.81 3.57
CA ASN A 76 -32.31 10.23 2.21
C ASN A 76 -31.18 10.08 1.19
N ALA A 77 -31.43 10.57 -0.03
CA ALA A 77 -30.57 10.48 -1.20
C ALA A 77 -29.12 10.97 -0.98
N PHE A 78 -28.88 11.82 0.03
CA PHE A 78 -27.53 12.27 0.36
C PHE A 78 -26.67 11.13 0.93
N GLY A 79 -27.11 10.47 2.02
CA GLY A 79 -26.33 9.37 2.60
C GLY A 79 -26.28 8.14 1.69
N GLU A 80 -27.33 7.88 0.92
CA GLU A 80 -27.32 6.87 -0.14
C GLU A 80 -26.27 7.19 -1.22
N GLY A 81 -26.19 8.45 -1.65
CA GLY A 81 -25.18 8.91 -2.60
C GLY A 81 -23.76 8.77 -2.06
N ILE A 82 -23.52 9.16 -0.80
CA ILE A 82 -22.22 9.00 -0.15
C ILE A 82 -21.87 7.51 -0.03
N THR A 83 -22.81 6.67 0.41
CA THR A 83 -22.65 5.22 0.50
C THR A 83 -22.34 4.61 -0.87
N TRP A 84 -23.01 5.06 -1.92
CA TRP A 84 -22.74 4.62 -3.28
C TRP A 84 -21.34 5.03 -3.75
N ILE A 85 -20.92 6.28 -3.53
CA ILE A 85 -19.57 6.75 -3.87
C ILE A 85 -18.53 5.92 -3.12
N GLN A 86 -18.69 5.75 -1.81
CA GLN A 86 -17.79 4.95 -0.99
C GLN A 86 -17.74 3.49 -1.43
N ASN A 87 -18.87 2.91 -1.84
CA ASN A 87 -18.92 1.53 -2.33
C ASN A 87 -18.32 1.39 -3.74
N PHE A 88 -18.58 2.33 -4.64
CA PHE A 88 -17.99 2.34 -5.98
C PHE A 88 -16.46 2.54 -5.93
N ILE A 89 -16.01 3.34 -4.97
CA ILE A 89 -14.62 3.71 -4.76
C ILE A 89 -14.00 2.87 -3.61
N ARG A 90 -14.67 1.76 -3.25
CA ARG A 90 -14.31 0.92 -2.10
C ARG A 90 -13.06 0.10 -2.37
N GLY A 91 -12.14 0.20 -1.41
CA GLY A 91 -10.84 -0.43 -1.40
C GLY A 91 -9.81 0.61 -0.99
N ASP A 92 -8.85 0.22 -0.17
CA ASP A 92 -7.83 1.09 0.44
C ASP A 92 -6.86 1.75 -0.58
N TYR A 93 -7.23 1.71 -1.86
CA TYR A 93 -6.35 1.87 -3.01
C TYR A 93 -6.96 2.71 -4.12
N THR A 94 -7.89 3.60 -3.83
CA THR A 94 -8.56 4.41 -4.86
C THR A 94 -8.12 5.88 -4.83
N LEU A 95 -8.41 6.58 -5.93
CA LEU A 95 -8.08 8.01 -6.08
C LEU A 95 -8.58 8.82 -4.88
N LEU A 96 -9.76 8.58 -4.31
CA LEU A 96 -10.23 9.41 -3.19
C LEU A 96 -9.48 9.16 -1.86
N PHE A 97 -8.65 8.12 -1.77
CA PHE A 97 -7.87 7.84 -0.57
C PHE A 97 -6.40 8.20 -0.72
N TYR A 98 -5.88 8.39 -1.94
CA TYR A 98 -4.47 8.75 -2.12
C TYR A 98 -4.13 10.20 -1.83
N GLY A 99 -5.12 11.11 -1.74
CA GLY A 99 -4.84 12.54 -1.56
C GLY A 99 -4.16 12.87 -0.23
N TYR A 100 -4.50 12.13 0.84
CA TYR A 100 -3.82 12.29 2.13
C TYR A 100 -2.36 11.81 2.07
N ALA A 101 -2.14 10.62 1.51
CA ALA A 101 -0.80 10.03 1.38
C ALA A 101 0.10 10.88 0.46
N ALA A 102 -0.46 11.40 -0.63
CA ALA A 102 0.20 12.31 -1.54
C ALA A 102 0.66 13.61 -0.87
N LEU A 103 -0.20 14.21 -0.02
CA LEU A 103 0.17 15.42 0.72
C LEU A 103 1.27 15.13 1.74
N LEU A 104 1.15 14.04 2.51
CA LEU A 104 2.17 13.61 3.45
C LEU A 104 3.50 13.33 2.76
N PHE A 105 3.47 12.67 1.60
CA PHE A 105 4.66 12.43 0.79
C PHE A 105 5.32 13.74 0.35
N MET A 106 4.55 14.69 -0.21
CA MET A 106 5.12 15.98 -0.60
C MET A 106 5.66 16.75 0.60
N ALA A 107 4.96 16.77 1.72
CA ALA A 107 5.43 17.40 2.96
C ALA A 107 6.75 16.76 3.42
N ALA A 108 6.84 15.43 3.41
CA ALA A 108 8.08 14.72 3.70
C ALA A 108 9.20 15.10 2.74
N MET A 109 8.93 15.16 1.43
CA MET A 109 9.92 15.56 0.43
C MET A 109 10.40 17.02 0.55
N ILE A 110 9.55 17.92 1.08
CA ILE A 110 9.94 19.30 1.42
C ILE A 110 10.87 19.31 2.64
N LEU A 111 10.58 18.48 3.64
CA LEU A 111 11.33 18.42 4.89
C LEU A 111 12.65 17.63 4.76
N ILE A 112 12.71 16.68 3.83
CA ILE A 112 13.91 15.89 3.56
C ILE A 112 14.95 16.77 2.85
N PRO A 113 16.18 16.87 3.37
CA PRO A 113 17.26 17.64 2.75
C PRO A 113 17.52 17.18 1.30
N GLN A 114 17.68 18.12 0.37
CA GLN A 114 17.99 17.81 -1.05
C GLN A 114 19.43 17.34 -1.26
N TYR A 115 20.32 17.71 -0.35
CA TYR A 115 21.71 17.25 -0.30
C TYR A 115 21.98 16.56 1.03
N PRO A 116 21.38 15.38 1.26
CA PRO A 116 21.56 14.70 2.53
C PRO A 116 22.99 14.14 2.58
N SER A 117 23.68 14.36 3.71
CA SER A 117 25.01 13.82 3.97
C SER A 117 25.01 12.93 5.21
N GLY A 118 26.03 12.08 5.36
CA GLY A 118 26.22 11.24 6.55
C GLY A 118 25.66 9.81 6.47
N LYS A 119 25.55 9.15 7.63
CA LYS A 119 25.19 7.72 7.74
C LYS A 119 23.72 7.44 7.44
N VAL A 120 22.82 8.29 7.94
CA VAL A 120 21.36 8.16 7.74
C VAL A 120 21.00 8.27 6.25
N HIS A 121 21.61 9.21 5.53
CA HIS A 121 21.44 9.34 4.08
C HIS A 121 21.78 8.05 3.34
N ARG A 122 22.97 7.49 3.62
CA ARG A 122 23.42 6.24 2.99
C ARG A 122 22.48 5.09 3.29
N PHE A 123 21.91 5.03 4.50
CA PHE A 123 20.91 4.05 4.87
C PHE A 123 19.60 4.21 4.07
N VAL A 124 19.05 5.43 4.00
CA VAL A 124 17.84 5.72 3.21
C VAL A 124 18.06 5.43 1.73
N GLN A 125 19.21 5.81 1.16
CA GLN A 125 19.56 5.44 -0.22
C GLN A 125 19.66 3.93 -0.42
N ARG A 126 20.21 3.20 0.56
CA ARG A 126 20.30 1.74 0.50
C ARG A 126 18.90 1.12 0.47
N ILE A 127 17.98 1.59 1.33
CA ILE A 127 16.57 1.16 1.31
C ILE A 127 15.93 1.51 -0.04
N GLY A 128 16.09 2.74 -0.53
CA GLY A 128 15.51 3.18 -1.79
C GLY A 128 15.97 2.33 -2.98
N ARG A 129 17.26 1.98 -3.05
CA ARG A 129 17.81 1.07 -4.08
C ARG A 129 17.34 -0.38 -3.92
N ALA A 130 17.01 -0.79 -2.70
CA ALA A 130 16.48 -2.12 -2.40
C ALA A 130 14.94 -2.19 -2.44
N SER A 131 14.24 -1.10 -2.75
CA SER A 131 12.78 -1.02 -2.68
C SER A 131 12.08 -2.11 -3.50
N TYR A 132 12.60 -2.44 -4.68
CA TYR A 132 12.10 -3.55 -5.50
C TYR A 132 12.24 -4.91 -4.82
N HIS A 133 13.42 -5.23 -4.27
CA HIS A 133 13.65 -6.48 -3.54
C HIS A 133 12.87 -6.56 -2.23
N ILE A 134 12.70 -5.44 -1.54
CA ILE A 134 11.84 -5.35 -0.35
C ILE A 134 10.40 -5.68 -0.73
N LEU A 135 9.89 -5.11 -1.83
CA LEU A 135 8.56 -5.41 -2.34
C LEU A 135 8.41 -6.89 -2.73
N LEU A 136 9.37 -7.44 -3.48
CA LEU A 136 9.34 -8.86 -3.87
C LEU A 136 9.39 -9.79 -2.65
N PHE A 137 10.28 -9.49 -1.70
CA PHE A 137 10.39 -10.26 -0.47
C PHE A 137 9.09 -10.15 0.35
N GLN A 138 8.49 -8.96 0.44
CA GLN A 138 7.21 -8.76 1.11
C GLN A 138 6.10 -9.61 0.47
N ILE A 139 5.99 -9.62 -0.86
CA ILE A 139 5.00 -10.45 -1.56
C ILE A 139 5.24 -11.93 -1.23
N PHE A 140 6.47 -12.40 -1.38
CA PHE A 140 6.81 -13.80 -1.12
C PHE A 140 6.55 -14.22 0.34
N TYR A 141 7.04 -13.42 1.29
CA TYR A 141 6.89 -13.66 2.72
C TYR A 141 5.43 -13.60 3.17
N MET A 142 4.67 -12.58 2.74
CA MET A 142 3.26 -12.47 3.12
C MET A 142 2.41 -13.59 2.50
N SER A 143 2.74 -14.07 1.29
CA SER A 143 2.09 -15.27 0.74
C SER A 143 2.29 -16.51 1.62
N ILE A 144 3.49 -16.70 2.18
CA ILE A 144 3.76 -17.80 3.13
C ILE A 144 2.98 -17.60 4.43
N VAL A 145 3.02 -16.41 5.01
CA VAL A 145 2.32 -16.09 6.26
C VAL A 145 0.81 -16.28 6.09
N TYR A 146 0.23 -15.78 5.01
CA TYR A 146 -1.20 -15.88 4.74
C TYR A 146 -1.61 -17.34 4.59
N TYR A 147 -0.85 -18.13 3.82
CA TYR A 147 -1.11 -19.55 3.64
C TYR A 147 -1.01 -20.33 4.96
N ALA A 148 -0.01 -20.02 5.79
CA ALA A 148 0.19 -20.68 7.07
C ALA A 148 -0.90 -20.33 8.11
N ILE A 149 -1.48 -19.12 8.02
CA ILE A 149 -2.49 -18.63 8.96
C ILE A 149 -3.89 -19.07 8.55
N SER A 150 -4.22 -18.94 7.26
CA SER A 150 -5.49 -19.39 6.71
C SER A 150 -5.33 -19.77 5.24
N ILE A 151 -5.36 -21.09 5.01
CA ILE A 151 -5.39 -21.66 3.66
C ILE A 151 -6.64 -21.18 2.94
N ASP A 152 -7.80 -21.16 3.61
CA ASP A 152 -9.07 -20.73 3.01
C ASP A 152 -9.02 -19.26 2.58
N ALA A 153 -8.53 -18.35 3.43
CA ALA A 153 -8.38 -16.94 3.06
C ALA A 153 -7.38 -16.78 1.89
N SER A 154 -6.32 -17.58 1.86
CA SER A 154 -5.35 -17.56 0.76
C SER A 154 -5.97 -18.05 -0.55
N VAL A 155 -6.74 -19.15 -0.52
CA VAL A 155 -7.45 -19.70 -1.67
C VAL A 155 -8.52 -18.73 -2.18
N MET A 156 -9.23 -18.07 -1.27
CA MET A 156 -10.27 -17.07 -1.61
C MET A 156 -9.71 -15.68 -1.90
N HIS A 157 -8.40 -15.47 -1.74
CA HIS A 157 -7.70 -14.20 -1.95
C HIS A 157 -8.22 -13.08 -1.05
N GLU A 158 -8.57 -13.45 0.17
CA GLU A 158 -8.97 -12.54 1.23
C GLU A 158 -7.77 -12.24 2.14
N ILE A 159 -7.73 -11.04 2.70
CA ILE A 159 -6.77 -10.71 3.75
C ILE A 159 -7.23 -11.45 5.01
N PRO A 160 -6.42 -12.35 5.60
CA PRO A 160 -6.79 -13.03 6.82
C PRO A 160 -7.06 -12.03 7.93
N ASP A 161 -8.16 -12.19 8.66
CA ASP A 161 -8.36 -11.46 9.91
C ASP A 161 -7.47 -12.08 10.99
N PHE A 162 -6.23 -11.57 11.06
CA PHE A 162 -5.23 -12.07 11.99
C PHE A 162 -5.69 -11.97 13.44
N ALA A 163 -6.41 -10.92 13.81
CA ALA A 163 -6.89 -10.74 15.17
C ALA A 163 -7.89 -11.82 15.56
N LEU A 164 -8.85 -12.10 14.67
CA LEU A 164 -9.84 -13.16 14.88
C LEU A 164 -9.18 -14.55 14.90
N ILE A 165 -8.35 -14.85 13.91
CA ILE A 165 -7.74 -16.18 13.72
C ILE A 165 -6.75 -16.51 14.84
N LEU A 166 -5.95 -15.54 15.27
CA LEU A 166 -4.94 -15.73 16.30
C LEU A 166 -5.46 -15.43 17.72
N GLY A 167 -6.75 -15.13 17.88
CA GLY A 167 -7.37 -14.88 19.18
C GLY A 167 -6.77 -13.68 19.90
N TRP A 168 -6.46 -12.61 19.17
CA TRP A 168 -5.87 -11.41 19.75
C TRP A 168 -6.87 -10.71 20.69
N PRO A 169 -6.46 -10.36 21.92
CA PRO A 169 -7.34 -9.68 22.86
C PRO A 169 -7.67 -8.23 22.47
N SER A 170 -6.97 -7.65 21.49
CA SER A 170 -7.17 -6.28 21.04
C SER A 170 -6.56 -6.03 19.65
N ASP A 171 -7.23 -5.20 18.86
CA ASP A 171 -6.74 -4.70 17.57
C ASP A 171 -5.43 -3.92 17.69
N LEU A 172 -5.06 -3.46 18.89
CA LEU A 172 -3.75 -2.83 19.11
C LEU A 172 -2.57 -3.74 18.79
N LEU A 173 -2.78 -5.06 18.78
CA LEU A 173 -1.76 -6.03 18.38
C LEU A 173 -1.42 -5.99 16.87
N TYR A 174 -2.24 -5.32 16.04
CA TYR A 174 -1.87 -5.02 14.66
C TYR A 174 -0.64 -4.11 14.56
N ILE A 175 -0.39 -3.23 15.54
CA ILE A 175 0.77 -2.33 15.53
C ILE A 175 2.09 -3.11 15.63
N PRO A 176 2.34 -3.92 16.69
CA PRO A 176 3.55 -4.72 16.76
C PRO A 176 3.63 -5.76 15.64
N PHE A 177 2.50 -6.36 15.21
CA PHE A 177 2.47 -7.26 14.06
C PHE A 177 2.97 -6.56 12.79
N TYR A 178 2.47 -5.36 12.49
CA TYR A 178 2.94 -4.56 11.36
C TYR A 178 4.43 -4.24 11.46
N LEU A 179 4.91 -3.79 12.62
CA LEU A 179 6.32 -3.45 12.81
C LEU A 179 7.26 -4.66 12.65
N ILE A 180 6.84 -5.84 13.12
CA ILE A 180 7.58 -7.09 12.93
C ILE A 180 7.65 -7.45 11.44
N ASN A 181 6.50 -7.47 10.75
CA ASN A 181 6.45 -7.80 9.33
C ASN A 181 7.23 -6.80 8.48
N LEU A 182 7.13 -5.50 8.78
CA LEU A 182 7.92 -4.46 8.13
C LEU A 182 9.42 -4.70 8.33
N THR A 183 9.84 -5.04 9.55
CA THR A 183 11.24 -5.33 9.87
C THR A 183 11.74 -6.55 9.10
N ILE A 184 10.96 -7.62 9.05
CA ILE A 184 11.29 -8.85 8.30
C ILE A 184 11.38 -8.55 6.81
N CYS A 185 10.43 -7.81 6.24
CA CYS A 185 10.41 -7.50 4.81
C CYS A 185 11.58 -6.60 4.39
N VAL A 186 11.84 -5.54 5.17
CA VAL A 186 12.98 -4.63 4.93
C VAL A 186 14.30 -5.38 5.08
N GLY A 187 14.45 -6.16 6.16
CA GLY A 187 15.65 -6.96 6.40
C GLY A 187 15.90 -8.00 5.30
N GLY A 188 14.87 -8.79 4.97
CA GLY A 188 14.91 -9.80 3.92
C GLY A 188 15.24 -9.23 2.54
N GLY A 189 14.58 -8.12 2.15
CA GLY A 189 14.89 -7.43 0.90
C GLY A 189 16.32 -6.89 0.84
N LEU A 190 16.83 -6.31 1.93
CA LEU A 190 18.22 -5.84 2.00
C LEU A 190 19.24 -6.99 1.92
N LEU A 191 18.94 -8.13 2.56
CA LEU A 191 19.76 -9.34 2.49
C LEU A 191 19.76 -9.94 1.08
N TRP A 192 18.61 -9.94 0.41
CA TRP A 192 18.50 -10.39 -0.98
C TRP A 192 19.40 -9.56 -1.90
N VAL A 193 19.32 -8.23 -1.85
CA VAL A 193 20.21 -7.35 -2.65
C VAL A 193 21.68 -7.65 -2.41
N GLU A 194 22.05 -7.89 -1.15
CA GLU A 194 23.44 -8.22 -0.80
C GLU A 194 23.86 -9.60 -1.34
N ALA A 195 22.98 -10.60 -1.25
CA ALA A 195 23.22 -11.93 -1.79
C ALA A 195 23.40 -11.91 -3.31
N GLU A 196 22.56 -11.15 -4.02
CA GLU A 196 22.64 -10.99 -5.48
C GLU A 196 23.96 -10.33 -5.91
N LYS A 197 24.37 -9.24 -5.21
CA LYS A 197 25.67 -8.60 -5.47
C LYS A 197 26.84 -9.55 -5.27
N ARG A 198 26.80 -10.36 -4.21
CA ARG A 198 27.83 -11.36 -3.93
C ARG A 198 27.85 -12.44 -5.01
N ALA A 199 26.69 -12.93 -5.45
CA ALA A 199 26.59 -13.89 -6.54
C ALA A 199 27.18 -13.32 -7.86
N ALA A 200 26.76 -12.12 -8.25
CA ALA A 200 27.27 -11.44 -9.44
C ALA A 200 28.78 -11.16 -9.39
N SER A 201 29.34 -10.93 -8.20
CA SER A 201 30.79 -10.77 -8.03
C SER A 201 31.57 -12.09 -8.15
N ARG A 202 30.94 -13.23 -7.86
CA ARG A 202 31.54 -14.57 -7.98
C ARG A 202 31.51 -15.09 -9.42
N GLU A 203 30.62 -14.57 -10.26
CA GLU A 203 30.55 -14.89 -11.69
C GLU A 203 31.51 -14.05 -12.54
N LYS A 204 32.22 -13.07 -11.97
CA LYS A 204 33.28 -12.38 -12.70
C LYS A 204 34.51 -13.29 -12.80
N PRO A 205 35.01 -13.58 -14.02
CA PRO A 205 36.22 -14.37 -14.18
C PRO A 205 37.40 -13.70 -13.46
N TRP A 206 38.26 -14.53 -12.85
CA TRP A 206 39.41 -14.10 -12.03
C TRP A 206 40.35 -13.08 -12.69
N TYR A 207 40.33 -12.96 -14.03
CA TYR A 207 41.18 -12.03 -14.79
C TYR A 207 40.66 -10.58 -14.84
N GLN A 208 39.45 -10.27 -14.33
CA GLN A 208 38.92 -8.90 -14.26
C GLN A 208 39.21 -8.20 -12.92
N HIS A 209 40.04 -8.80 -12.07
CA HIS A 209 40.39 -8.29 -10.73
C HIS A 209 41.84 -7.79 -10.63
N VAL A 210 42.49 -7.49 -11.75
CA VAL A 210 43.82 -6.84 -11.83
C VAL A 210 43.66 -5.39 -12.27
#